data_AF-A0A7W9LJI2-F1
#
_entry.id   AF-A0A7W9LJI2-F1
#
_cell.length_a   1.000
_cell.length_b   1.000
_cell.length_c   1.000
_cell.angle_alpha   90.00
_cell.angle_beta   90.00
_cell.angle_gamma   90.00
#
_symmetry.space_group_name_H-M   'P 1'
#
loop_
_entity.id
_entity.type
_entity.pdbx_description
1 polymer ?
#
loop_
_entity_poly.entity_id
_entity_poly.type
_entity_poly.pdbx_seq_one_letter_code
_entity_poly.pdbx_strand_id
1 'polypeptide(L)'
;MRSRRPRLVLAGGIAAAAVIAGAPLPDHRDEPVPTTGGPERPLAAPPDPLDDLPVTPAPDDAATDDTTDGDAADGDTPTIQLAFAGDVHFEGAYTGVPALPGSTLGPMSEILTEADLAMVNLESALTLRGEPAAKELEDPTNRFWFRTGPAALDLLARSGVDVVSIANNHGADYGRTGLADTVQAGETGAVAVVGVGRNDRQAYAPHRVRVKGTDVAIHAADASPLESADPTWAAAPGTGLGIASARGPQEATLAAAVARSAQVDDVVIVYLHWGEEFNACPTPVQQDLARTLAEAGADIVLGSHAHTPLGGGLQGSTYVNYGLGNFYWYHGREPDTGVLRLAVRDGEVVGDEWLPGRIPPAGGGPGLLTGDARTEAVNEWHALRGCTGLAPGPGADPAAPAEPPGTPTAADDALPDFASSVEPIGPSVALAMQSHDPATCPVPLTDLRHLVVTHVGFDGRARRGELVVHADVAEDVVGVFQALYESRFPIERMLLVDEYGGDDDLSMANNNTSGYNCRRVAGQQHWSDHAFGRAIDINPVQNPYVVGGEVRPPAAAPFAVVDRSGSTPALPGVITDGDIVRQAFERAGWEWGGDFSDPDYQHFSAPAGP
;
A
#
# COMPACT_ATOMS: atom_id res chain seq x y z
N MET A 1 -56.36 13.86 64.17
CA MET A 1 -57.78 13.57 63.84
C MET A 1 -58.15 14.25 62.52
N ARG A 2 -59.22 13.82 61.84
CA ARG A 2 -59.48 14.05 60.39
C ARG A 2 -60.31 15.31 60.05
N SER A 3 -60.00 15.96 58.92
CA SER A 3 -60.93 16.67 58.00
C SER A 3 -60.20 17.10 56.70
N ARG A 4 -60.77 17.37 55.51
CA ARG A 4 -61.83 16.71 54.68
C ARG A 4 -61.61 17.10 53.18
N ARG A 5 -61.31 16.11 52.31
CA ARG A 5 -61.92 15.73 50.98
C ARG A 5 -62.53 16.80 50.02
N PRO A 6 -62.75 16.50 48.69
CA PRO A 6 -62.21 15.43 47.80
C PRO A 6 -61.93 15.83 46.31
N ARG A 7 -61.44 14.87 45.50
CA ARG A 7 -61.51 14.65 44.01
C ARG A 7 -60.12 14.33 43.44
N LEU A 8 -59.94 13.50 42.41
CA LEU A 8 -60.69 12.35 41.88
C LEU A 8 -59.64 11.44 41.18
N VAL A 9 -59.80 10.11 41.19
CA VAL A 9 -58.89 9.21 40.46
C VAL A 9 -59.29 9.13 38.98
N LEU A 10 -58.33 9.14 38.07
CA LEU A 10 -58.52 8.62 36.71
C LEU A 10 -57.26 7.90 36.23
N ALA A 11 -57.46 6.71 35.66
CA ALA A 11 -56.42 5.95 34.97
C ALA A 11 -56.54 6.13 33.45
N GLY A 12 -55.43 5.97 32.75
CA GLY A 12 -55.36 5.90 31.29
C GLY A 12 -53.91 5.65 30.86
N GLY A 13 -53.63 4.95 29.76
CA GLY A 13 -54.56 4.28 28.86
C GLY A 13 -53.83 3.87 27.58
N ILE A 14 -53.80 2.57 27.28
CA ILE A 14 -53.23 2.02 26.04
C ILE A 14 -54.16 2.38 24.87
N ALA A 15 -53.59 2.73 23.71
CA ALA A 15 -54.36 2.94 22.48
C ALA A 15 -53.63 2.42 21.24
N ALA A 16 -54.35 1.63 20.43
CA ALA A 16 -53.97 1.26 19.07
C ALA A 16 -55.23 1.21 18.17
N ALA A 17 -55.11 1.78 16.97
CA ALA A 17 -55.94 1.60 15.75
C ALA A 17 -57.47 1.85 15.77
N ALA A 18 -57.97 2.70 14.85
CA ALA A 18 -58.71 2.26 13.64
C ALA A 18 -59.24 3.40 12.72
N VAL A 19 -58.88 3.31 11.44
CA VAL A 19 -59.65 3.54 10.17
C VAL A 19 -60.81 4.55 10.08
N ILE A 20 -60.76 5.45 9.08
CA ILE A 20 -61.91 5.91 8.26
C ILE A 20 -61.47 6.04 6.77
N ALA A 21 -62.35 5.74 5.82
CA ALA A 21 -62.13 5.93 4.37
C ALA A 21 -63.35 6.60 3.68
N GLY A 22 -63.13 7.34 2.58
CA GLY A 22 -64.19 7.62 1.57
C GLY A 22 -64.29 9.03 0.94
N ALA A 23 -63.57 9.26 -0.18
CA ALA A 23 -63.96 9.98 -1.42
C ALA A 23 -64.49 11.45 -1.40
N PRO A 24 -64.65 12.14 -2.57
CA PRO A 24 -63.68 12.35 -3.66
C PRO A 24 -63.55 13.85 -4.07
N LEU A 25 -62.54 14.24 -4.87
CA LEU A 25 -62.45 15.56 -5.55
C LEU A 25 -61.86 15.43 -6.98
N PRO A 26 -62.06 16.43 -7.89
CA PRO A 26 -62.23 16.17 -9.32
C PRO A 26 -61.04 16.45 -10.27
N ASP A 27 -61.23 15.96 -11.50
CA ASP A 27 -60.47 16.08 -12.76
C ASP A 27 -59.91 17.48 -13.12
N HIS A 28 -58.66 17.51 -13.61
CA HIS A 28 -58.25 18.39 -14.73
C HIS A 28 -57.10 17.82 -15.59
N ARG A 29 -57.48 17.04 -16.62
CA ARG A 29 -56.98 17.01 -18.03
C ARG A 29 -55.47 17.10 -18.38
N ASP A 30 -55.03 16.09 -19.13
CA ASP A 30 -53.80 16.07 -19.95
C ASP A 30 -53.85 16.97 -21.21
N GLU A 31 -52.67 17.35 -21.72
CA GLU A 31 -52.28 17.39 -23.17
C GLU A 31 -50.74 17.56 -23.30
N PRO A 32 -50.09 17.20 -24.43
CA PRO A 32 -48.75 16.57 -24.39
C PRO A 32 -47.61 17.26 -25.20
N VAL A 33 -46.37 16.82 -24.96
CA VAL A 33 -45.20 17.00 -25.87
C VAL A 33 -44.22 15.79 -25.71
N PRO A 34 -43.37 15.44 -26.70
CA PRO A 34 -43.75 14.40 -27.64
C PRO A 34 -42.79 13.20 -27.68
N THR A 35 -43.34 12.00 -27.89
CA THR A 35 -42.57 10.81 -28.26
C THR A 35 -42.38 10.72 -29.77
N THR A 36 -41.12 10.63 -30.22
CA THR A 36 -40.79 10.25 -31.61
C THR A 36 -40.25 8.82 -31.62
N GLY A 37 -41.13 7.87 -31.92
CA GLY A 37 -40.82 6.44 -32.00
C GLY A 37 -41.96 5.69 -32.70
N GLY A 38 -41.99 5.77 -34.03
CA GLY A 38 -42.95 5.02 -34.84
C GLY A 38 -42.59 3.53 -34.94
N PRO A 39 -43.53 2.65 -35.32
CA PRO A 39 -43.28 1.21 -35.39
C PRO A 39 -42.51 0.85 -36.67
N GLU A 40 -41.25 0.46 -36.54
CA GLU A 40 -40.50 -0.15 -37.64
C GLU A 40 -40.83 -1.64 -37.80
N ARG A 41 -40.82 -2.08 -39.07
CA ARG A 41 -41.05 -3.47 -39.47
C ARG A 41 -39.80 -4.30 -39.16
N PRO A 42 -39.92 -5.62 -38.93
CA PRO A 42 -38.74 -6.47 -38.73
C PRO A 42 -37.87 -6.48 -39.99
N LEU A 43 -36.66 -5.95 -39.89
CA LEU A 43 -35.58 -6.23 -40.84
C LEU A 43 -34.91 -7.56 -40.48
N ALA A 44 -34.48 -8.29 -41.50
CA ALA A 44 -33.75 -9.53 -41.35
C ALA A 44 -32.34 -9.29 -40.80
N ALA A 45 -31.77 -10.31 -40.15
CA ALA A 45 -30.39 -10.26 -39.65
C ALA A 45 -29.38 -10.02 -40.79
N PRO A 46 -28.37 -9.16 -40.60
CA PRO A 46 -27.20 -9.14 -41.48
C PRO A 46 -26.35 -10.41 -41.25
N PRO A 47 -25.73 -10.98 -42.29
CA PRO A 47 -24.76 -12.05 -42.13
C PRO A 47 -23.42 -11.54 -41.57
N ASP A 48 -22.66 -12.43 -40.94
CA ASP A 48 -21.26 -12.19 -40.55
C ASP A 48 -20.38 -11.77 -41.74
N PRO A 49 -19.45 -10.84 -41.53
CA PRO A 49 -18.26 -10.69 -42.36
C PRO A 49 -17.00 -10.97 -41.52
N LEU A 50 -16.73 -12.24 -41.25
CA LEU A 50 -15.35 -12.73 -41.23
C LEU A 50 -15.06 -13.31 -42.61
N ASP A 51 -14.43 -12.50 -43.46
CA ASP A 51 -13.37 -12.88 -44.42
C ASP A 51 -13.02 -11.66 -45.31
N ASP A 52 -11.76 -11.62 -45.75
CA ASP A 52 -11.17 -10.64 -46.69
C ASP A 52 -11.21 -9.13 -46.32
N LEU A 53 -10.19 -8.68 -45.59
CA LEU A 53 -9.46 -7.46 -45.96
C LEU A 53 -7.93 -7.71 -45.86
N PRO A 54 -7.11 -7.16 -46.78
CA PRO A 54 -5.76 -7.65 -47.03
C PRO A 54 -4.71 -7.11 -46.05
N VAL A 55 -3.81 -8.00 -45.62
CA VAL A 55 -2.54 -7.63 -44.99
C VAL A 55 -1.66 -6.96 -46.04
N THR A 56 -1.31 -5.69 -45.84
CA THR A 56 -0.28 -5.00 -46.63
C THR A 56 1.11 -5.43 -46.11
N PRO A 57 1.99 -6.00 -46.94
CA PRO A 57 3.34 -6.34 -46.50
C PRO A 57 4.18 -5.07 -46.31
N ALA A 58 4.99 -5.05 -45.25
CA ALA A 58 6.17 -4.18 -45.17
C ALA A 58 7.20 -4.65 -46.22
N PRO A 59 8.07 -3.76 -46.73
CA PRO A 59 8.86 -4.06 -47.92
C PRO A 59 9.97 -5.08 -47.68
N ASP A 60 10.16 -5.98 -48.65
CA ASP A 60 11.40 -6.74 -48.81
C ASP A 60 12.59 -5.77 -49.00
N ASP A 61 13.60 -5.85 -48.12
CA ASP A 61 14.95 -5.46 -48.48
C ASP A 61 15.82 -6.72 -48.62
N ALA A 62 16.56 -6.78 -49.72
CA ALA A 62 17.01 -8.05 -50.28
C ALA A 62 18.18 -8.68 -49.51
N ALA A 63 18.19 -10.01 -49.50
CA ALA A 63 19.31 -10.80 -49.00
C ALA A 63 20.63 -10.45 -49.72
N THR A 64 21.69 -10.24 -48.94
CA THR A 64 23.06 -10.56 -49.36
C THR A 64 23.53 -11.77 -48.58
N ASP A 65 23.59 -12.90 -49.27
CA ASP A 65 24.14 -14.16 -48.83
C ASP A 65 25.68 -14.04 -48.76
N ASP A 66 26.25 -14.09 -47.55
CA ASP A 66 27.69 -14.33 -47.36
C ASP A 66 27.86 -15.48 -46.37
N THR A 67 28.12 -16.65 -46.92
CA THR A 67 28.24 -17.92 -46.21
C THR A 67 29.66 -18.09 -45.68
N THR A 68 29.85 -17.79 -44.39
CA THR A 68 30.99 -18.31 -43.63
C THR A 68 30.53 -19.32 -42.59
N ASP A 69 30.53 -20.60 -42.97
CA ASP A 69 30.61 -21.71 -42.02
C ASP A 69 31.83 -21.46 -41.11
N GLY A 70 31.58 -21.23 -39.82
CA GLY A 70 32.59 -20.89 -38.83
C GLY A 70 32.22 -21.44 -37.46
N ASP A 71 32.62 -22.69 -37.23
CA ASP A 71 32.61 -23.44 -35.96
C ASP A 71 31.40 -23.26 -35.02
N ALA A 72 30.54 -24.29 -35.01
CA ALA A 72 29.65 -24.55 -33.88
C ALA A 72 30.48 -24.85 -32.62
N ALA A 73 30.59 -23.87 -31.72
CA ALA A 73 31.20 -23.98 -30.41
C ALA A 73 30.13 -23.79 -29.32
N ASP A 74 30.04 -24.76 -28.40
CA ASP A 74 29.27 -24.81 -27.14
C ASP A 74 28.04 -23.87 -26.98
N GLY A 75 26.86 -24.38 -27.32
CA GLY A 75 26.12 -25.20 -26.35
C GLY A 75 25.48 -24.54 -25.11
N ASP A 76 25.66 -23.24 -24.83
CA ASP A 76 24.99 -22.56 -23.70
C ASP A 76 23.85 -21.62 -24.18
N THR A 77 22.63 -21.88 -23.72
CA THR A 77 21.50 -20.96 -23.91
C THR A 77 21.76 -19.64 -23.17
N PRO A 78 21.56 -18.47 -23.80
CA PRO A 78 21.84 -17.19 -23.17
C PRO A 78 20.92 -16.93 -21.97
N THR A 79 21.49 -16.54 -20.84
CA THR A 79 20.73 -16.06 -19.68
C THR A 79 20.19 -14.66 -19.94
N ILE A 80 18.89 -14.46 -19.70
CA ILE A 80 18.23 -13.15 -19.70
C ILE A 80 18.13 -12.63 -18.26
N GLN A 81 18.29 -11.32 -18.09
CA GLN A 81 18.15 -10.62 -16.81
C GLN A 81 16.85 -9.82 -16.82
N LEU A 82 15.96 -10.13 -15.89
CA LEU A 82 14.66 -9.49 -15.73
C LEU A 82 14.69 -8.63 -14.45
N ALA A 83 14.14 -7.42 -14.50
CA ALA A 83 14.05 -6.54 -13.34
C ALA A 83 12.59 -6.16 -13.03
N PHE A 84 12.21 -6.28 -11.77
CA PHE A 84 10.85 -5.99 -11.31
C PHE A 84 10.88 -5.06 -10.11
N ALA A 85 10.08 -4.00 -10.16
CA ALA A 85 9.84 -3.14 -9.01
C ALA A 85 8.33 -2.99 -8.76
N GLY A 86 7.99 -2.50 -7.58
CA GLY A 86 6.63 -2.38 -7.09
C GLY A 86 5.88 -1.15 -7.60
N ASP A 87 5.10 -0.55 -6.70
CA ASP A 87 4.10 0.45 -7.05
C ASP A 87 4.70 1.83 -7.37
N VAL A 88 4.28 2.39 -8.51
CA VAL A 88 4.65 3.71 -9.02
C VAL A 88 3.38 4.51 -9.27
N HIS A 89 3.29 5.69 -8.67
CA HIS A 89 2.24 6.66 -9.01
C HIS A 89 2.81 8.09 -9.01
N PHE A 90 2.06 9.04 -9.57
CA PHE A 90 2.49 10.45 -9.65
C PHE A 90 1.43 11.45 -9.14
N GLU A 91 0.44 10.99 -8.38
CA GLU A 91 -0.65 11.88 -7.92
C GLU A 91 -0.17 12.87 -6.83
N GLY A 92 -0.95 13.92 -6.58
CA GLY A 92 -0.62 14.93 -5.57
C GLY A 92 0.67 15.70 -5.90
N ALA A 93 1.67 15.57 -5.03
CA ALA A 93 2.91 16.35 -5.09
C ALA A 93 3.76 16.11 -6.36
N TYR A 94 3.56 14.99 -7.07
CA TYR A 94 4.35 14.63 -8.24
C TYR A 94 3.62 14.77 -9.57
N THR A 95 2.42 15.35 -9.59
CA THR A 95 1.58 15.48 -10.81
C THR A 95 2.28 16.19 -11.97
N GLY A 96 3.23 17.08 -11.67
CA GLY A 96 4.07 17.75 -12.67
C GLY A 96 5.33 16.97 -13.10
N VAL A 97 5.80 15.98 -12.34
CA VAL A 97 7.10 15.30 -12.54
C VAL A 97 7.20 14.57 -13.89
N PRO A 98 6.18 13.83 -14.36
CA PRO A 98 6.18 13.22 -15.69
C PRO A 98 6.47 14.19 -16.85
N ALA A 99 6.01 15.44 -16.72
CA ALA A 99 6.18 16.48 -17.74
C ALA A 99 7.52 17.24 -17.64
N LEU A 100 8.33 17.00 -16.59
CA LEU A 100 9.63 17.66 -16.45
C LEU A 100 10.66 17.06 -17.42
N PRO A 101 11.40 17.88 -18.19
CA PRO A 101 12.46 17.38 -19.06
C PRO A 101 13.55 16.63 -18.27
N GLY A 102 13.81 15.37 -18.65
CA GLY A 102 14.86 14.56 -18.04
C GLY A 102 14.51 13.96 -16.67
N SER A 103 13.25 14.03 -16.21
CA SER A 103 12.82 13.28 -15.03
C SER A 103 12.88 11.76 -15.25
N THR A 104 13.17 11.03 -14.17
CA THR A 104 13.22 9.55 -14.08
C THR A 104 12.60 9.09 -12.74
N LEU A 105 12.53 7.79 -12.51
CA LEU A 105 12.17 7.17 -11.23
C LEU A 105 13.27 7.31 -10.14
N GLY A 106 14.26 8.18 -10.32
CA GLY A 106 15.36 8.38 -9.36
C GLY A 106 16.55 7.44 -9.57
N PRO A 107 17.50 7.37 -8.61
CA PRO A 107 18.79 6.68 -8.80
C PRO A 107 18.68 5.21 -9.21
N MET A 108 17.72 4.46 -8.67
CA MET A 108 17.58 3.03 -9.00
C MET A 108 17.08 2.74 -10.42
N SER A 109 16.79 3.76 -11.23
CA SER A 109 16.56 3.61 -12.68
C SER A 109 17.74 2.95 -13.41
N GLU A 110 18.96 3.08 -12.89
CA GLU A 110 20.15 2.43 -13.45
C GLU A 110 20.00 0.89 -13.45
N ILE A 111 19.44 0.31 -12.38
CA ILE A 111 19.25 -1.15 -12.23
C ILE A 111 18.20 -1.67 -13.22
N LEU A 112 17.14 -0.90 -13.46
CA LEU A 112 16.12 -1.23 -14.45
C LEU A 112 16.71 -1.16 -15.87
N THR A 113 17.52 -0.13 -16.14
CA THR A 113 18.21 0.08 -17.43
C THR A 113 19.28 -0.99 -17.73
N GLU A 114 19.85 -1.64 -16.71
CA GLU A 114 20.82 -2.74 -16.86
C GLU A 114 20.17 -4.11 -17.18
N ALA A 115 18.85 -4.24 -17.03
CA ALA A 115 18.14 -5.48 -17.35
C ALA A 115 17.91 -5.63 -18.86
N ASP A 116 17.65 -6.86 -19.31
CA ASP A 116 17.20 -7.13 -20.67
C ASP A 116 15.70 -6.88 -20.86
N LEU A 117 14.96 -6.80 -19.74
CA LEU A 117 13.54 -6.45 -19.66
C LEU A 117 13.23 -5.97 -18.23
N ALA A 118 12.59 -4.81 -18.09
CA ALA A 118 12.12 -4.32 -16.79
C ALA A 118 10.63 -3.95 -16.74
N MET A 119 9.99 -4.25 -15.60
CA MET A 119 8.57 -4.01 -15.38
C MET A 119 8.26 -3.42 -14.00
N VAL A 120 7.27 -2.52 -13.93
CA VAL A 120 6.72 -1.97 -12.67
C VAL A 120 5.18 -1.97 -12.68
N ASN A 121 4.54 -1.76 -11.52
CA ASN A 121 3.11 -1.44 -11.48
C ASN A 121 2.91 0.08 -11.55
N LEU A 122 2.13 0.56 -12.52
CA LEU A 122 1.71 1.95 -12.60
C LEU A 122 0.31 2.07 -11.98
N GLU A 123 0.27 2.51 -10.73
CA GLU A 123 -0.93 2.61 -9.90
C GLU A 123 -1.65 3.93 -10.16
N SER A 124 -2.11 4.11 -11.40
CA SER A 124 -2.76 5.35 -11.87
C SER A 124 -3.49 5.13 -13.19
N ALA A 125 -4.66 5.76 -13.36
CA ALA A 125 -5.26 5.92 -14.67
C ALA A 125 -4.41 6.87 -15.54
N LEU A 126 -4.08 6.48 -16.78
CA LEU A 126 -3.32 7.29 -17.74
C LEU A 126 -4.24 8.30 -18.46
N THR A 127 -4.70 9.32 -17.74
CA THR A 127 -5.59 10.35 -18.29
C THR A 127 -5.40 11.72 -17.64
N LEU A 128 -5.76 12.76 -18.39
CA LEU A 128 -6.00 14.14 -17.89
C LEU A 128 -7.47 14.55 -18.06
N ARG A 129 -8.37 13.58 -18.27
CA ARG A 129 -9.79 13.74 -18.59
C ARG A 129 -10.63 12.82 -17.70
N GLY A 130 -11.95 12.88 -17.89
CA GLY A 130 -12.90 12.12 -17.09
C GLY A 130 -13.14 12.75 -15.72
N GLU A 131 -14.19 12.28 -15.06
CA GLU A 131 -14.49 12.58 -13.67
C GLU A 131 -14.11 11.37 -12.80
N PRO A 132 -13.77 11.58 -11.52
CA PRO A 132 -13.57 10.50 -10.56
C PRO A 132 -14.73 9.48 -10.57
N ALA A 133 -14.38 8.20 -10.68
CA ALA A 133 -15.31 7.09 -10.62
C ALA A 133 -15.90 6.94 -9.21
N ALA A 134 -17.12 6.42 -9.10
CA ALA A 134 -17.71 6.14 -7.81
C ALA A 134 -16.98 4.98 -7.12
N LYS A 135 -16.44 5.24 -5.92
CA LYS A 135 -15.75 4.26 -5.05
C LYS A 135 -16.64 3.93 -3.83
N GLU A 136 -17.91 3.61 -4.07
CA GLU A 136 -18.93 3.54 -3.00
C GLU A 136 -18.70 2.43 -1.95
N LEU A 137 -17.90 1.41 -2.29
CA LEU A 137 -17.51 0.33 -1.38
C LEU A 137 -16.34 0.69 -0.44
N GLU A 138 -15.49 1.65 -0.82
CA GLU A 138 -14.38 2.15 0.00
C GLU A 138 -14.87 3.07 1.12
N ASP A 139 -14.13 3.19 2.22
CA ASP A 139 -14.44 4.15 3.29
C ASP A 139 -14.42 5.59 2.72
N PRO A 140 -15.50 6.38 2.86
CA PRO A 140 -15.53 7.77 2.37
C PRO A 140 -14.45 8.69 2.95
N THR A 141 -13.78 8.33 4.05
CA THR A 141 -12.62 9.07 4.59
C THR A 141 -11.30 8.69 3.92
N ASN A 142 -11.22 7.52 3.28
CA ASN A 142 -9.98 6.92 2.76
C ASN A 142 -10.06 6.59 1.26
N ARG A 143 -10.74 7.43 0.47
CA ARG A 143 -10.85 7.27 -0.99
C ARG A 143 -9.79 8.07 -1.73
N PHE A 144 -9.01 7.38 -2.54
CA PHE A 144 -8.02 8.00 -3.42
C PHE A 144 -8.39 7.78 -4.90
N TRP A 145 -8.11 8.81 -5.71
CA TRP A 145 -8.23 8.76 -7.17
C TRP A 145 -6.91 9.17 -7.79
N PHE A 146 -6.15 8.21 -8.30
CA PHE A 146 -4.83 8.42 -8.87
C PHE A 146 -4.90 8.48 -10.40
N ARG A 147 -4.36 9.56 -10.97
CA ARG A 147 -4.09 9.64 -12.40
C ARG A 147 -2.72 10.20 -12.68
N THR A 148 -2.29 9.96 -13.92
CA THR A 148 -1.15 10.66 -14.49
C THR A 148 -1.34 10.87 -15.98
N GLY A 149 -0.66 11.87 -16.54
CA GLY A 149 -0.69 12.10 -17.99
C GLY A 149 0.10 11.05 -18.76
N PRO A 150 -0.13 10.89 -20.08
CA PRO A 150 0.63 9.94 -20.91
C PRO A 150 2.15 10.17 -20.90
N ALA A 151 2.61 11.37 -20.54
CA ALA A 151 4.03 11.68 -20.30
C ALA A 151 4.69 10.82 -19.20
N ALA A 152 3.92 10.12 -18.36
CA ALA A 152 4.44 9.13 -17.43
C ALA A 152 5.13 7.98 -18.18
N LEU A 153 4.60 7.54 -19.32
CA LEU A 153 5.24 6.51 -20.14
C LEU A 153 6.61 6.99 -20.67
N ASP A 154 6.74 8.27 -21.03
CA ASP A 154 8.03 8.83 -21.44
C ASP A 154 9.04 8.89 -20.28
N LEU A 155 8.60 9.15 -19.04
CA LEU A 155 9.44 9.11 -17.83
C LEU A 155 9.87 7.67 -17.53
N LEU A 156 8.94 6.72 -17.60
CA LEU A 156 9.18 5.30 -17.37
C LEU A 156 10.19 4.73 -18.38
N ALA A 157 10.04 5.02 -19.68
CA ALA A 157 11.01 4.64 -20.71
C ALA A 157 12.41 5.24 -20.45
N ARG A 158 12.50 6.52 -20.04
CA ARG A 158 13.77 7.15 -19.62
C ARG A 158 14.39 6.51 -18.37
N SER A 159 13.60 5.79 -17.60
CA SER A 159 14.02 5.12 -16.36
C SER A 159 14.36 3.64 -16.58
N GLY A 160 14.38 3.18 -17.83
CA GLY A 160 14.67 1.79 -18.19
C GLY A 160 13.49 0.83 -18.01
N VAL A 161 12.24 1.32 -17.95
CA VAL A 161 11.05 0.46 -17.86
C VAL A 161 10.50 0.15 -19.26
N ASP A 162 10.34 -1.12 -19.59
CA ASP A 162 9.77 -1.59 -20.87
C ASP A 162 8.27 -1.84 -20.79
N VAL A 163 7.79 -2.29 -19.63
CA VAL A 163 6.40 -2.75 -19.43
C VAL A 163 5.82 -2.20 -18.12
N VAL A 164 4.54 -1.83 -18.13
CA VAL A 164 3.78 -1.52 -16.90
C VAL A 164 2.47 -2.27 -16.81
N SER A 165 2.19 -2.77 -15.60
CA SER A 165 0.81 -3.12 -15.22
C SER A 165 0.01 -1.85 -14.95
N ILE A 166 -1.24 -1.84 -15.38
CA ILE A 166 -2.29 -0.92 -14.91
C ILE A 166 -3.48 -1.68 -14.32
N ALA A 167 -3.42 -3.00 -14.27
CA ALA A 167 -4.43 -3.84 -13.65
C ALA A 167 -4.27 -3.80 -12.12
N ASN A 168 -4.76 -2.69 -11.56
CA ASN A 168 -4.79 -2.37 -10.14
C ASN A 168 -6.10 -1.62 -9.82
N ASN A 169 -6.40 -1.47 -8.53
CA ASN A 169 -7.52 -0.70 -7.98
C ASN A 169 -7.65 0.72 -8.57
N HIS A 170 -6.53 1.37 -8.87
CA HIS A 170 -6.49 2.75 -9.38
C HIS A 170 -6.57 2.87 -10.92
N GLY A 171 -6.39 1.79 -11.67
CA GLY A 171 -6.34 1.79 -13.14
C GLY A 171 -7.64 2.27 -13.83
N ALA A 172 -8.76 2.26 -13.10
CA ALA A 172 -10.08 2.66 -13.59
C ALA A 172 -10.66 3.93 -12.91
N ASP A 173 -9.85 4.66 -12.13
CA ASP A 173 -10.29 5.77 -11.27
C ASP A 173 -11.01 6.92 -11.97
N TYR A 174 -10.81 7.09 -13.28
CA TYR A 174 -11.47 8.13 -14.09
C TYR A 174 -12.48 7.52 -15.09
N GLY A 175 -12.97 6.33 -14.73
CA GLY A 175 -14.04 5.58 -15.38
C GLY A 175 -13.77 5.26 -16.85
N ARG A 176 -14.83 5.16 -17.65
CA ARG A 176 -14.73 4.81 -19.09
C ARG A 176 -13.89 5.79 -19.90
N THR A 177 -13.81 7.07 -19.50
CA THR A 177 -12.96 8.06 -20.17
C THR A 177 -11.49 7.81 -19.85
N GLY A 178 -11.17 7.59 -18.57
CA GLY A 178 -9.83 7.22 -18.14
C GLY A 178 -9.35 5.93 -18.79
N LEU A 179 -10.14 4.86 -18.75
CA LEU A 179 -9.83 3.58 -19.39
C LEU A 179 -9.60 3.73 -20.91
N ALA A 180 -10.39 4.56 -21.60
CA ALA A 180 -10.20 4.80 -23.04
C ALA A 180 -8.88 5.54 -23.34
N ASP A 181 -8.53 6.55 -22.53
CA ASP A 181 -7.26 7.28 -22.63
C ASP A 181 -6.07 6.38 -22.29
N THR A 182 -6.19 5.55 -21.25
CA THR A 182 -5.19 4.57 -20.85
C THR A 182 -4.87 3.58 -21.96
N VAL A 183 -5.90 2.99 -22.59
CA VAL A 183 -5.70 2.08 -23.74
C VAL A 183 -5.07 2.81 -24.92
N GLN A 184 -5.46 4.06 -25.19
CA GLN A 184 -4.85 4.86 -26.26
C GLN A 184 -3.38 5.21 -25.95
N ALA A 185 -3.04 5.50 -24.69
CA ALA A 185 -1.68 5.75 -24.24
C ALA A 185 -0.81 4.50 -24.42
N GLY A 186 -1.29 3.33 -24.00
CA GLY A 186 -0.57 2.06 -24.20
C GLY A 186 -0.37 1.64 -25.66
N GLU A 187 -1.22 2.13 -26.58
CA GLU A 187 -1.09 1.86 -28.02
C GLU A 187 -0.17 2.85 -28.76
N THR A 188 0.29 3.92 -28.10
CA THR A 188 1.07 5.01 -28.74
C THR A 188 2.30 5.46 -27.95
N GLY A 189 2.45 5.02 -26.70
CA GLY A 189 3.56 5.34 -25.82
C GLY A 189 4.80 4.49 -26.05
N ALA A 190 5.89 4.88 -25.38
CA ALA A 190 7.19 4.19 -25.47
C ALA A 190 7.31 2.93 -24.59
N VAL A 191 6.33 2.67 -23.72
CA VAL A 191 6.31 1.58 -22.74
C VAL A 191 5.04 0.77 -22.95
N ALA A 192 5.14 -0.55 -22.95
CA ALA A 192 3.99 -1.43 -23.11
C ALA A 192 3.09 -1.39 -21.87
N VAL A 193 1.77 -1.21 -22.06
CA VAL A 193 0.79 -1.24 -20.96
C VAL A 193 0.00 -2.55 -21.02
N VAL A 194 0.03 -3.32 -19.94
CA VAL A 194 -0.68 -4.61 -19.81
C VAL A 194 -1.81 -4.56 -18.79
N GLY A 195 -2.76 -5.51 -18.93
CA GLY A 195 -3.87 -5.67 -18.01
C GLY A 195 -5.06 -4.74 -18.24
N VAL A 196 -5.17 -4.10 -19.41
CA VAL A 196 -6.26 -3.18 -19.77
C VAL A 196 -6.59 -3.28 -21.26
N GLY A 197 -7.86 -3.10 -21.65
CA GLY A 197 -8.23 -3.21 -23.06
C GLY A 197 -9.63 -2.74 -23.42
N ARG A 198 -9.90 -2.62 -24.73
CA ARG A 198 -11.24 -2.30 -25.28
C ARG A 198 -12.28 -3.41 -25.10
N ASN A 199 -11.82 -4.60 -24.70
CA ASN A 199 -12.60 -5.81 -24.43
C ASN A 199 -11.75 -6.75 -23.57
N ASP A 200 -12.39 -7.76 -23.02
CA ASP A 200 -11.80 -8.88 -22.27
C ASP A 200 -10.58 -9.51 -22.98
N ARG A 201 -10.69 -9.82 -24.28
CA ARG A 201 -9.59 -10.46 -25.01
C ARG A 201 -8.33 -9.59 -25.09
N GLN A 202 -8.48 -8.26 -25.14
CA GLN A 202 -7.34 -7.33 -25.08
C GLN A 202 -6.82 -7.17 -23.64
N ALA A 203 -7.71 -7.05 -22.65
CA ALA A 203 -7.31 -6.87 -21.25
C ALA A 203 -6.50 -8.07 -20.71
N TYR A 204 -6.89 -9.30 -21.04
CA TYR A 204 -6.19 -10.53 -20.66
C TYR A 204 -5.11 -10.97 -21.68
N ALA A 205 -4.85 -10.21 -22.74
CA ALA A 205 -3.77 -10.52 -23.67
C ALA A 205 -2.40 -10.28 -22.99
N PRO A 206 -1.41 -11.17 -23.20
CA PRO A 206 -0.06 -10.88 -22.75
C PRO A 206 0.59 -9.82 -23.65
N HIS A 207 1.46 -9.00 -23.08
CA HIS A 207 2.54 -8.42 -23.89
C HIS A 207 3.52 -9.55 -24.24
N ARG A 208 3.95 -9.63 -25.51
CA ARG A 208 4.94 -10.61 -25.97
C ARG A 208 6.17 -9.90 -26.49
N VAL A 209 7.33 -10.35 -26.03
CA VAL A 209 8.64 -9.80 -26.42
C VAL A 209 9.67 -10.92 -26.53
N ARG A 210 10.56 -10.81 -27.52
CA ARG A 210 11.67 -11.75 -27.75
C ARG A 210 12.95 -11.17 -27.14
N VAL A 211 13.43 -11.77 -26.05
CA VAL A 211 14.61 -11.30 -25.32
C VAL A 211 15.75 -12.29 -25.52
N LYS A 212 16.85 -11.87 -26.18
CA LYS A 212 18.05 -12.71 -26.47
C LYS A 212 17.80 -14.09 -27.11
N GLY A 213 16.62 -14.33 -27.67
CA GLY A 213 16.23 -15.63 -28.24
C GLY A 213 15.02 -16.28 -27.55
N THR A 214 14.71 -15.89 -26.31
CA THR A 214 13.59 -16.38 -25.49
C THR A 214 12.30 -15.61 -25.76
N ASP A 215 11.20 -16.30 -26.06
CA ASP A 215 9.85 -15.72 -26.11
C ASP A 215 9.30 -15.51 -24.68
N VAL A 216 9.05 -14.26 -24.30
CA VAL A 216 8.49 -13.89 -22.99
C VAL A 216 7.08 -13.37 -23.16
N ALA A 217 6.12 -13.95 -22.43
CA ALA A 217 4.73 -13.50 -22.34
C ALA A 217 4.41 -12.95 -20.94
N ILE A 218 3.83 -11.74 -20.89
CA ILE A 218 3.61 -11.00 -19.65
C ILE A 218 2.12 -10.68 -19.51
N HIS A 219 1.48 -11.30 -18.53
CA HIS A 219 0.10 -10.99 -18.12
C HIS A 219 0.11 -10.08 -16.89
N ALA A 220 -0.94 -9.28 -16.73
CA ALA A 220 -1.21 -8.58 -15.48
C ALA A 220 -2.70 -8.62 -15.12
N ALA A 221 -3.02 -8.62 -13.82
CA ALA A 221 -4.41 -8.59 -13.34
C ALA A 221 -4.55 -7.99 -11.93
N ASP A 222 -5.69 -7.32 -11.71
CA ASP A 222 -6.11 -6.81 -10.41
C ASP A 222 -6.74 -7.93 -9.55
N ALA A 223 -6.18 -8.13 -8.37
CA ALA A 223 -6.76 -8.95 -7.31
C ALA A 223 -6.78 -8.22 -5.95
N SER A 224 -6.92 -6.88 -5.94
CA SER A 224 -7.10 -6.12 -4.70
C SER A 224 -8.42 -6.51 -4.00
N PRO A 225 -8.47 -6.42 -2.66
CA PRO A 225 -9.60 -6.92 -1.88
C PRO A 225 -10.87 -6.07 -2.04
N LEU A 226 -10.94 -4.91 -1.37
CA LEU A 226 -12.22 -4.24 -1.07
C LEU A 226 -12.48 -3.07 -2.03
N GLU A 227 -11.42 -2.34 -2.35
CA GLU A 227 -11.31 -1.21 -3.28
C GLU A 227 -11.84 -1.60 -4.66
N SER A 228 -11.35 -2.73 -5.18
CA SER A 228 -11.77 -3.26 -6.47
C SER A 228 -12.98 -4.20 -6.39
N ALA A 229 -13.65 -4.38 -5.24
CA ALA A 229 -14.70 -5.40 -5.07
C ALA A 229 -15.93 -5.18 -5.97
N ASP A 230 -16.11 -3.98 -6.53
CA ASP A 230 -17.08 -3.71 -7.58
C ASP A 230 -16.56 -4.22 -8.95
N PRO A 231 -17.22 -5.21 -9.58
CA PRO A 231 -16.80 -5.71 -10.88
C PRO A 231 -17.06 -4.75 -12.06
N THR A 232 -17.57 -3.53 -11.82
CA THR A 232 -17.89 -2.53 -12.85
C THR A 232 -16.75 -2.26 -13.84
N TRP A 233 -15.50 -2.34 -13.39
CA TRP A 233 -14.31 -2.11 -14.23
C TRP A 233 -13.63 -3.40 -14.70
N ALA A 234 -14.04 -4.56 -14.19
CA ALA A 234 -13.48 -5.85 -14.59
C ALA A 234 -13.88 -6.20 -16.03
N ALA A 235 -12.87 -6.47 -16.86
CA ALA A 235 -13.08 -6.88 -18.24
C ALA A 235 -13.71 -8.28 -18.28
N ALA A 236 -14.82 -8.41 -19.01
CA ALA A 236 -15.54 -9.66 -19.22
C ALA A 236 -16.27 -9.63 -20.57
N PRO A 237 -16.65 -10.79 -21.12
CA PRO A 237 -17.39 -10.86 -22.38
C PRO A 237 -18.63 -9.94 -22.38
N GLY A 238 -18.59 -8.89 -23.20
CA GLY A 238 -19.69 -7.92 -23.35
C GLY A 238 -19.66 -6.68 -22.45
N THR A 239 -18.69 -6.51 -21.52
CA THR A 239 -18.60 -5.29 -20.69
C THR A 239 -17.90 -4.11 -21.40
N GLY A 240 -17.09 -4.41 -22.41
CA GLY A 240 -16.35 -3.45 -23.24
C GLY A 240 -15.00 -3.09 -22.63
N LEU A 241 -14.68 -1.80 -22.56
CA LEU A 241 -13.49 -1.27 -21.88
C LEU A 241 -13.44 -1.75 -20.42
N GLY A 242 -12.29 -2.26 -19.99
CA GLY A 242 -12.04 -2.68 -18.61
C GLY A 242 -10.59 -3.11 -18.35
N ILE A 243 -10.29 -3.38 -17.09
CA ILE A 243 -9.02 -3.97 -16.62
C ILE A 243 -9.15 -5.49 -16.45
N ALA A 244 -8.06 -6.22 -16.63
CA ALA A 244 -8.00 -7.63 -16.25
C ALA A 244 -8.10 -7.76 -14.73
N SER A 245 -8.90 -8.70 -14.25
CA SER A 245 -9.01 -9.03 -12.84
C SER A 245 -8.72 -10.51 -12.63
N ALA A 246 -8.34 -10.91 -11.41
CA ALA A 246 -8.11 -12.30 -11.04
C ALA A 246 -8.96 -12.71 -9.83
N ARG A 247 -10.21 -12.21 -9.75
CA ARG A 247 -11.12 -12.46 -8.63
C ARG A 247 -12.42 -13.11 -9.10
N GLY A 248 -12.96 -14.02 -8.29
CA GLY A 248 -14.19 -14.75 -8.63
C GLY A 248 -14.06 -15.48 -9.98
N PRO A 249 -15.02 -15.35 -10.93
CA PRO A 249 -14.96 -16.05 -12.21
C PRO A 249 -13.84 -15.55 -13.14
N GLN A 250 -13.27 -14.37 -12.89
CA GLN A 250 -12.15 -13.83 -13.65
C GLN A 250 -10.82 -14.56 -13.34
N GLU A 251 -10.70 -15.19 -12.16
CA GLU A 251 -9.54 -16.01 -11.79
C GLU A 251 -9.26 -17.11 -12.83
N ALA A 252 -10.31 -17.87 -13.18
CA ALA A 252 -10.26 -18.89 -14.23
C ALA A 252 -10.03 -18.30 -15.65
N THR A 253 -10.38 -17.03 -15.87
CA THR A 253 -10.16 -16.33 -17.14
C THR A 253 -8.68 -16.00 -17.32
N LEU A 254 -8.01 -15.51 -16.27
CA LEU A 254 -6.57 -15.30 -16.25
C LEU A 254 -5.81 -16.63 -16.35
N ALA A 255 -6.16 -17.63 -15.54
CA ALA A 255 -5.51 -18.95 -15.58
C ALA A 255 -5.61 -19.59 -16.98
N ALA A 256 -6.76 -19.47 -17.65
CA ALA A 256 -6.89 -19.93 -19.03
C ALA A 256 -6.08 -19.11 -20.04
N ALA A 257 -5.75 -17.85 -19.76
CA ALA A 257 -4.86 -17.03 -20.59
C ALA A 257 -3.39 -17.43 -20.42
N VAL A 258 -2.94 -17.60 -19.18
CA VAL A 258 -1.61 -18.13 -18.82
C VAL A 258 -1.39 -19.50 -19.47
N ALA A 259 -2.34 -20.42 -19.34
CA ALA A 259 -2.28 -21.76 -19.94
C ALA A 259 -2.28 -21.79 -21.48
N ARG A 260 -2.60 -20.67 -22.15
CA ARG A 260 -2.41 -20.55 -23.62
C ARG A 260 -1.02 -20.04 -23.96
N SER A 261 -0.47 -19.14 -23.15
CA SER A 261 0.89 -18.63 -23.33
C SER A 261 1.93 -19.74 -23.03
N ALA A 262 1.72 -20.52 -21.97
CA ALA A 262 2.57 -21.66 -21.59
C ALA A 262 2.61 -22.82 -22.61
N GLN A 263 1.86 -22.73 -23.72
CA GLN A 263 1.91 -23.69 -24.84
C GLN A 263 2.80 -23.22 -26.00
N VAL A 264 3.20 -21.94 -26.02
CA VAL A 264 3.82 -21.29 -27.20
C VAL A 264 4.93 -20.30 -26.88
N ASP A 265 5.02 -19.80 -25.65
CA ASP A 265 6.04 -18.88 -25.16
C ASP A 265 7.01 -19.62 -24.23
N ASP A 266 8.30 -19.25 -24.23
CA ASP A 266 9.35 -19.92 -23.44
C ASP A 266 9.32 -19.55 -21.94
N VAL A 267 8.79 -18.37 -21.61
CA VAL A 267 8.66 -17.84 -20.24
C VAL A 267 7.33 -17.10 -20.08
N VAL A 268 6.53 -17.48 -19.09
CA VAL A 268 5.25 -16.84 -18.76
C VAL A 268 5.32 -16.13 -17.40
N ILE A 269 5.17 -14.81 -17.44
CA ILE A 269 5.20 -13.90 -16.29
C ILE A 269 3.78 -13.43 -15.99
N VAL A 270 3.39 -13.41 -14.72
CA VAL A 270 2.11 -12.86 -14.25
C VAL A 270 2.38 -11.84 -13.13
N TYR A 271 2.05 -10.58 -13.37
CA TYR A 271 2.14 -9.51 -12.38
C TYR A 271 0.76 -9.22 -11.79
N LEU A 272 0.62 -9.33 -10.47
CA LEU A 272 -0.64 -9.17 -9.77
C LEU A 272 -0.60 -7.97 -8.81
N HIS A 273 -1.71 -7.27 -8.72
CA HIS A 273 -1.90 -6.22 -7.72
C HIS A 273 -2.87 -6.75 -6.67
N TRP A 274 -2.38 -7.14 -5.49
CA TRP A 274 -3.10 -8.07 -4.60
C TRP A 274 -2.63 -8.06 -3.13
N GLY A 275 -3.43 -8.64 -2.25
CA GLY A 275 -3.09 -8.83 -0.83
C GLY A 275 -3.79 -7.85 0.09
N GLU A 276 -3.22 -7.66 1.28
CA GLU A 276 -3.74 -6.76 2.32
C GLU A 276 -2.68 -5.68 2.55
N GLU A 277 -3.09 -4.41 2.50
CA GLU A 277 -2.19 -3.27 2.68
C GLU A 277 -1.41 -3.37 4.00
N PHE A 278 -0.11 -3.11 3.94
CA PHE A 278 0.84 -3.15 5.06
C PHE A 278 1.01 -4.54 5.72
N ASN A 279 0.43 -5.61 5.16
CA ASN A 279 0.63 -6.97 5.64
C ASN A 279 1.79 -7.67 4.88
N ALA A 280 2.95 -7.76 5.55
CA ALA A 280 4.15 -8.40 4.99
C ALA A 280 4.08 -9.94 4.86
N CYS A 281 2.92 -10.57 5.14
CA CYS A 281 2.67 -11.98 4.91
C CYS A 281 1.51 -12.19 3.93
N PRO A 282 1.64 -13.11 2.95
CA PRO A 282 0.61 -13.32 1.95
C PRO A 282 -0.65 -13.93 2.57
N THR A 283 -1.80 -13.42 2.14
CA THR A 283 -3.12 -13.96 2.49
C THR A 283 -3.34 -15.34 1.84
N PRO A 284 -4.24 -16.18 2.40
CA PRO A 284 -4.60 -17.46 1.76
C PRO A 284 -5.11 -17.29 0.32
N VAL A 285 -5.79 -16.18 0.00
CA VAL A 285 -6.28 -15.90 -1.35
C VAL A 285 -5.12 -15.69 -2.33
N GLN A 286 -4.07 -14.96 -1.93
CA GLN A 286 -2.86 -14.82 -2.75
C GLN A 286 -2.17 -16.17 -2.93
N GLN A 287 -2.04 -16.97 -1.87
CA GLN A 287 -1.42 -18.29 -1.96
C GLN A 287 -2.21 -19.26 -2.86
N ASP A 288 -3.53 -19.18 -2.86
CA ASP A 288 -4.41 -20.02 -3.68
C ASP A 288 -4.31 -19.63 -5.15
N LEU A 289 -4.39 -18.33 -5.47
CA LEU A 289 -4.20 -17.82 -6.83
C LEU A 289 -2.77 -18.08 -7.36
N ALA A 290 -1.74 -17.94 -6.52
CA ALA A 290 -0.36 -18.29 -6.90
C ALA A 290 -0.24 -19.75 -7.34
N ARG A 291 -0.92 -20.69 -6.65
CA ARG A 291 -0.98 -22.11 -7.04
C ARG A 291 -1.77 -22.30 -8.32
N THR A 292 -2.94 -21.67 -8.46
CA THR A 292 -3.76 -21.73 -9.69
C THR A 292 -2.96 -21.29 -10.93
N LEU A 293 -2.13 -20.25 -10.81
CA LEU A 293 -1.32 -19.74 -11.93
C LEU A 293 -0.08 -20.60 -12.20
N ALA A 294 0.57 -21.12 -11.17
CA ALA A 294 1.65 -22.11 -11.33
C ALA A 294 1.14 -23.39 -12.00
N GLU A 295 -0.03 -23.91 -11.59
CA GLU A 295 -0.69 -25.06 -12.22
C GLU A 295 -1.14 -24.77 -13.67
N ALA A 296 -1.42 -23.51 -14.00
CA ALA A 296 -1.68 -23.06 -15.37
C ALA A 296 -0.41 -22.91 -16.24
N GLY A 297 0.79 -23.03 -15.66
CA GLY A 297 2.07 -22.90 -16.37
C GLY A 297 2.66 -21.50 -16.36
N ALA A 298 2.46 -20.70 -15.30
CA ALA A 298 3.28 -19.52 -15.05
C ALA A 298 4.65 -19.92 -14.50
N ASP A 299 5.72 -19.37 -15.05
CA ASP A 299 7.10 -19.56 -14.57
C ASP A 299 7.47 -18.53 -13.50
N ILE A 300 6.88 -17.33 -13.59
CA ILE A 300 7.11 -16.23 -12.66
C ILE A 300 5.76 -15.60 -12.28
N VAL A 301 5.47 -15.51 -10.97
CA VAL A 301 4.32 -14.78 -10.42
C VAL A 301 4.83 -13.70 -9.45
N LEU A 302 4.40 -12.45 -9.65
CA LEU A 302 4.87 -11.28 -8.91
C LEU A 302 3.68 -10.50 -8.33
N GLY A 303 3.93 -9.78 -7.24
CA GLY A 303 2.93 -8.99 -6.53
C GLY A 303 3.31 -7.53 -6.31
N SER A 304 2.30 -6.65 -6.27
CA SER A 304 2.34 -5.34 -5.59
C SER A 304 0.98 -5.12 -4.87
N HIS A 305 0.59 -3.87 -4.53
CA HIS A 305 -0.59 -3.45 -3.73
C HIS A 305 -0.37 -3.43 -2.22
N ALA A 306 0.29 -4.42 -1.63
CA ALA A 306 0.47 -4.47 -0.17
C ALA A 306 1.31 -3.31 0.39
N HIS A 307 1.85 -2.41 -0.45
CA HIS A 307 2.71 -1.24 -0.20
C HIS A 307 4.04 -1.53 0.52
N THR A 308 4.15 -2.66 1.22
CA THR A 308 5.36 -3.17 1.87
C THR A 308 5.91 -4.40 1.12
N PRO A 309 7.21 -4.74 1.21
CA PRO A 309 7.75 -5.96 0.61
C PRO A 309 7.20 -7.23 1.28
N LEU A 310 6.96 -8.27 0.47
CA LEU A 310 6.59 -9.62 0.91
C LEU A 310 7.63 -10.65 0.40
N GLY A 311 7.66 -11.81 1.05
CA GLY A 311 8.63 -12.87 0.74
C GLY A 311 8.47 -13.48 -0.65
N GLY A 312 9.59 -13.95 -1.21
CA GLY A 312 9.64 -14.69 -2.46
C GLY A 312 10.49 -15.97 -2.41
N GLY A 313 10.35 -16.80 -3.44
CA GLY A 313 10.99 -18.10 -3.56
C GLY A 313 10.30 -19.03 -4.56
N LEU A 314 10.60 -20.32 -4.52
CA LEU A 314 10.07 -21.32 -5.46
C LEU A 314 8.82 -22.06 -4.93
N GLN A 315 7.83 -22.20 -5.81
CA GLN A 315 6.66 -23.05 -5.65
C GLN A 315 6.70 -24.15 -6.74
N GLY A 316 7.38 -25.25 -6.45
CA GLY A 316 7.75 -26.20 -7.50
C GLY A 316 8.84 -25.58 -8.39
N SER A 317 8.58 -25.43 -9.69
CA SER A 317 9.43 -24.71 -10.64
C SER A 317 9.08 -23.22 -10.78
N THR A 318 7.86 -22.82 -10.43
CA THR A 318 7.41 -21.42 -10.53
C THR A 318 8.08 -20.56 -9.47
N TYR A 319 8.71 -19.45 -9.86
CA TYR A 319 9.15 -18.43 -8.92
C TYR A 319 7.97 -17.54 -8.54
N VAL A 320 7.76 -17.35 -7.25
CA VAL A 320 6.70 -16.49 -6.69
C VAL A 320 7.35 -15.44 -5.80
N ASN A 321 7.05 -14.16 -6.03
CA ASN A 321 7.20 -13.12 -5.02
C ASN A 321 5.82 -12.49 -4.76
N TYR A 322 5.41 -12.42 -3.49
CA TYR A 322 4.06 -12.00 -3.15
C TYR A 322 3.84 -10.48 -3.12
N GLY A 323 4.88 -9.65 -3.18
CA GLY A 323 4.77 -8.21 -3.01
C GLY A 323 6.12 -7.50 -3.08
N LEU A 324 6.25 -6.54 -4.00
CA LEU A 324 7.47 -5.76 -4.23
C LEU A 324 7.47 -4.39 -3.49
N GLY A 325 6.41 -4.09 -2.74
CA GLY A 325 6.22 -2.83 -2.01
C GLY A 325 6.01 -1.61 -2.92
N ASN A 326 6.21 -0.41 -2.38
CA ASN A 326 6.24 0.84 -3.13
C ASN A 326 7.60 1.07 -3.80
N PHE A 327 7.64 1.64 -5.01
CA PHE A 327 8.89 2.05 -5.68
C PHE A 327 9.00 3.57 -5.87
N TYR A 328 7.95 4.26 -6.33
CA TYR A 328 7.93 5.72 -6.45
C TYR A 328 6.66 6.28 -5.81
N TRP A 329 6.81 6.93 -4.64
CA TRP A 329 5.68 7.16 -3.73
C TRP A 329 5.73 8.50 -2.99
N TYR A 330 4.57 9.07 -2.64
CA TYR A 330 4.41 10.43 -2.08
C TYR A 330 4.95 10.66 -0.66
N HIS A 331 5.37 9.60 0.03
CA HIS A 331 5.99 9.68 1.36
C HIS A 331 6.95 8.52 1.62
N GLY A 332 8.06 8.78 2.31
CA GLY A 332 9.00 7.74 2.75
C GLY A 332 8.54 6.99 4.01
N ARG A 333 7.27 6.57 4.07
CA ARG A 333 6.72 5.76 5.18
C ARG A 333 7.10 4.30 5.08
N GLU A 334 7.32 3.81 3.85
CA GLU A 334 7.91 2.51 3.56
C GLU A 334 9.43 2.69 3.43
N PRO A 335 10.23 2.38 4.47
CA PRO A 335 11.67 2.56 4.42
C PRO A 335 12.37 1.54 3.50
N ASP A 336 11.68 0.45 3.18
CA ASP A 336 12.26 -0.71 2.50
C ASP A 336 11.51 -0.96 1.19
N THR A 337 12.26 -0.80 0.10
CA THR A 337 11.81 -1.01 -1.29
C THR A 337 12.94 -1.75 -2.01
N GLY A 338 12.79 -2.04 -3.30
CA GLY A 338 13.88 -2.59 -4.08
C GLY A 338 13.52 -2.89 -5.53
N VAL A 339 14.51 -3.45 -6.22
CA VAL A 339 14.34 -4.14 -7.49
C VAL A 339 14.62 -5.62 -7.25
N LEU A 340 13.68 -6.48 -7.59
CA LEU A 340 13.90 -7.92 -7.72
C LEU A 340 14.51 -8.18 -9.10
N ARG A 341 15.74 -8.70 -9.14
CA ARG A 341 16.37 -9.18 -10.36
C ARG A 341 16.27 -10.69 -10.45
N LEU A 342 15.74 -11.20 -11.55
CA LEU A 342 15.67 -12.63 -11.86
C LEU A 342 16.54 -12.94 -13.08
N ALA A 343 17.41 -13.94 -12.96
CA ALA A 343 18.15 -14.53 -14.06
C ALA A 343 17.37 -15.75 -14.59
N VAL A 344 17.04 -15.77 -15.88
CA VAL A 344 16.28 -16.85 -16.51
C VAL A 344 17.08 -17.47 -17.66
N ARG A 345 17.08 -18.81 -17.74
CA ARG A 345 17.75 -19.58 -18.79
C ARG A 345 16.99 -20.88 -19.04
N ASP A 346 16.80 -21.25 -20.31
CA ASP A 346 16.04 -22.45 -20.71
C ASP A 346 14.61 -22.52 -20.14
N GLY A 347 13.95 -21.36 -19.97
CA GLY A 347 12.62 -21.23 -19.36
C GLY A 347 12.63 -21.20 -17.83
N GLU A 348 13.70 -21.66 -17.18
CA GLU A 348 13.80 -21.74 -15.72
C GLU A 348 14.42 -20.49 -15.10
N VAL A 349 13.91 -20.07 -13.93
CA VAL A 349 14.62 -19.10 -13.08
C VAL A 349 15.84 -19.78 -12.48
N VAL A 350 17.03 -19.26 -12.79
CA VAL A 350 18.35 -19.80 -12.39
C VAL A 350 19.11 -18.88 -11.43
N GLY A 351 18.53 -17.74 -11.06
CA GLY A 351 19.02 -16.89 -9.97
C GLY A 351 17.99 -15.84 -9.57
N ASP A 352 17.90 -15.52 -8.29
CA ASP A 352 17.15 -14.39 -7.76
C ASP A 352 18.03 -13.50 -6.85
N GLU A 353 17.90 -12.18 -7.01
CA GLU A 353 18.60 -11.19 -6.20
C GLU A 353 17.67 -10.02 -5.85
N TRP A 354 17.65 -9.65 -4.58
CA TRP A 354 17.02 -8.40 -4.12
C TRP A 354 18.06 -7.28 -4.08
N LEU A 355 17.78 -6.18 -4.79
CA LEU A 355 18.56 -4.95 -4.72
C LEU A 355 17.77 -3.93 -3.89
N PRO A 356 17.97 -3.87 -2.56
CA PRO A 356 17.15 -3.05 -1.69
C PRO A 356 17.45 -1.56 -1.85
N GLY A 357 16.41 -0.75 -1.82
CA GLY A 357 16.45 0.70 -1.84
C GLY A 357 15.68 1.31 -0.68
N ARG A 358 15.72 2.64 -0.60
CA ARG A 358 14.94 3.43 0.35
C ARG A 358 14.34 4.65 -0.34
N ILE A 359 13.03 4.83 -0.18
CA ILE A 359 12.33 6.05 -0.59
C ILE A 359 12.72 7.18 0.40
N PRO A 360 13.12 8.37 -0.06
CA PRO A 360 13.43 9.49 0.83
C PRO A 360 12.22 9.89 1.70
N PRO A 361 12.40 10.49 2.90
CA PRO A 361 11.28 10.93 3.74
C PRO A 361 10.28 11.85 3.01
N ALA A 362 10.78 12.72 2.14
CA ALA A 362 9.99 13.62 1.27
C ALA A 362 9.30 12.91 0.07
N GLY A 363 9.38 11.58 0.01
CA GLY A 363 8.91 10.72 -1.07
C GLY A 363 9.76 10.81 -2.36
N GLY A 364 9.24 10.21 -3.42
CA GLY A 364 9.81 10.19 -4.76
C GLY A 364 10.49 8.86 -5.08
N GLY A 365 11.55 8.93 -5.89
CA GLY A 365 12.30 7.77 -6.36
C GLY A 365 13.33 7.26 -5.35
N PRO A 366 13.63 5.95 -5.31
CA PRO A 366 14.43 5.38 -4.25
C PRO A 366 15.93 5.44 -4.55
N GLY A 367 16.72 5.57 -3.48
CA GLY A 367 18.16 5.41 -3.50
C GLY A 367 18.55 3.99 -3.12
N LEU A 368 19.52 3.40 -3.83
CA LEU A 368 20.07 2.06 -3.53
C LEU A 368 20.74 2.04 -2.15
N LEU A 369 20.44 1.02 -1.34
CA LEU A 369 21.15 0.78 -0.08
C LEU A 369 22.52 0.13 -0.33
N THR A 370 23.50 0.49 0.48
CA THR A 370 24.90 0.03 0.36
C THR A 370 25.49 -0.36 1.71
N GLY A 371 26.54 -1.19 1.71
CA GLY A 371 27.21 -1.62 2.94
C GLY A 371 26.29 -2.43 3.85
N ASP A 372 26.44 -2.24 5.17
CA ASP A 372 25.72 -3.03 6.18
C ASP A 372 24.20 -2.91 6.05
N ALA A 373 23.68 -1.71 5.73
CA ALA A 373 22.25 -1.49 5.50
C ALA A 373 21.69 -2.26 4.28
N ARG A 374 22.52 -2.55 3.26
CA ARG A 374 22.13 -3.46 2.17
C ARG A 374 22.05 -4.90 2.67
N THR A 375 23.04 -5.32 3.44
CA THR A 375 23.11 -6.69 4.00
C THR A 375 21.94 -6.97 4.93
N GLU A 376 21.60 -6.01 5.79
CA GLU A 376 20.43 -6.08 6.69
C GLU A 376 19.13 -6.21 5.88
N ALA A 377 18.84 -5.29 4.96
CA ALA A 377 17.63 -5.32 4.14
C ALA A 377 17.49 -6.59 3.26
N VAL A 378 18.60 -7.17 2.78
CA VAL A 378 18.58 -8.47 2.07
C VAL A 378 18.26 -9.63 3.03
N ASN A 379 18.81 -9.62 4.24
CA ASN A 379 18.49 -10.63 5.27
C ASN A 379 17.02 -10.55 5.71
N GLU A 380 16.48 -9.34 5.87
CA GLU A 380 15.07 -9.11 6.18
C GLU A 380 14.17 -9.60 5.04
N TRP A 381 14.47 -9.25 3.79
CA TRP A 381 13.75 -9.74 2.61
C TRP A 381 13.75 -11.28 2.53
N HIS A 382 14.88 -11.94 2.82
CA HIS A 382 14.94 -13.40 2.93
C HIS A 382 14.11 -13.96 4.09
N ALA A 383 14.01 -13.24 5.22
CA ALA A 383 13.21 -13.65 6.38
C ALA A 383 11.70 -13.60 6.10
N LEU A 384 11.23 -12.67 5.27
CA LEU A 384 9.82 -12.56 4.84
C LEU A 384 9.29 -13.86 4.19
N ARG A 385 10.16 -14.69 3.59
CA ARG A 385 9.78 -16.02 3.08
C ARG A 385 9.14 -16.91 4.16
N GLY A 386 9.43 -16.69 5.45
CA GLY A 386 9.00 -17.52 6.57
C GLY A 386 7.50 -17.78 6.70
N CYS A 387 6.63 -16.88 6.21
CA CYS A 387 5.18 -17.06 6.21
C CYS A 387 4.57 -17.43 4.82
N THR A 388 5.40 -17.58 3.79
CA THR A 388 4.93 -17.76 2.40
C THR A 388 4.60 -19.20 2.02
N GLY A 389 5.23 -20.18 2.67
CA GLY A 389 5.20 -21.59 2.26
C GLY A 389 6.13 -21.96 1.09
N LEU A 390 6.89 -21.00 0.55
CA LEU A 390 7.81 -21.18 -0.58
C LEU A 390 9.13 -21.82 -0.15
N ALA A 391 9.74 -22.59 -1.06
CA ALA A 391 11.14 -22.98 -0.96
C ALA A 391 12.06 -21.78 -1.26
N PRO A 392 13.34 -21.78 -0.86
CA PRO A 392 14.29 -20.77 -1.29
C PRO A 392 14.38 -20.65 -2.81
N GLY A 393 14.66 -19.45 -3.30
CA GLY A 393 14.98 -19.20 -4.70
C GLY A 393 16.33 -19.78 -5.11
N PRO A 394 16.63 -19.81 -6.42
CA PRO A 394 17.88 -20.32 -7.00
C PRO A 394 19.09 -19.39 -6.83
N GLY A 395 18.95 -18.25 -6.15
CA GLY A 395 20.02 -17.31 -5.81
C GLY A 395 21.20 -17.94 -5.07
N ALA A 396 22.28 -17.17 -4.97
CA ALA A 396 23.65 -17.64 -4.70
C ALA A 396 23.77 -18.82 -3.71
N ASP A 397 24.32 -19.93 -4.22
CA ASP A 397 24.58 -21.17 -3.49
C ASP A 397 25.30 -20.91 -2.15
N PRO A 398 24.75 -21.35 -0.99
CA PRO A 398 25.42 -21.21 0.30
C PRO A 398 26.75 -21.99 0.41
N ALA A 399 27.15 -22.75 -0.62
CA ALA A 399 28.47 -23.36 -0.76
C ALA A 399 29.50 -22.52 -1.55
N ALA A 400 29.13 -21.36 -2.11
CA ALA A 400 30.12 -20.42 -2.64
C ALA A 400 31.00 -19.88 -1.48
N PRO A 401 32.33 -19.77 -1.66
CA PRO A 401 33.22 -19.38 -0.57
C PRO A 401 33.00 -17.90 -0.23
N ALA A 402 32.25 -17.65 0.84
CA ALA A 402 32.32 -16.39 1.56
C ALA A 402 33.78 -16.06 1.89
N GLU A 403 34.14 -14.76 1.81
CA GLU A 403 35.33 -14.31 2.53
C GLU A 403 35.21 -14.77 3.99
N PRO A 404 36.31 -15.26 4.60
CA PRO A 404 36.24 -16.04 5.82
C PRO A 404 35.47 -15.26 6.89
N PRO A 405 34.42 -15.85 7.50
CA PRO A 405 33.64 -15.14 8.49
C PRO A 405 34.58 -14.64 9.58
N GLY A 406 34.58 -13.32 9.77
CA GLY A 406 35.26 -12.71 10.90
C GLY A 406 34.79 -13.43 12.16
N THR A 407 35.74 -13.93 12.94
CA THR A 407 35.45 -14.65 14.19
C THR A 407 34.38 -13.91 14.97
N PRO A 408 33.26 -14.54 15.38
CA PRO A 408 32.12 -13.82 15.96
C PRO A 408 32.53 -13.06 17.22
N THR A 409 32.81 -11.78 17.04
CA THR A 409 33.09 -10.83 18.11
C THR A 409 31.78 -10.26 18.60
N ALA A 410 31.23 -10.89 19.66
CA ALA A 410 30.27 -10.39 20.65
C ALA A 410 29.56 -9.02 20.42
N ALA A 411 29.00 -8.80 19.24
CA ALA A 411 28.36 -7.56 18.81
C ALA A 411 26.92 -7.77 18.30
N ASP A 412 26.44 -9.02 18.23
CA ASP A 412 25.06 -9.40 17.86
C ASP A 412 23.97 -8.88 18.81
N ASP A 413 24.34 -8.12 19.85
CA ASP A 413 23.43 -7.43 20.77
C ASP A 413 23.47 -5.89 20.61
N ALA A 414 24.28 -5.34 19.69
CA ALA A 414 24.43 -3.90 19.51
C ALA A 414 23.32 -3.31 18.62
N LEU A 415 22.45 -2.50 19.21
CA LEU A 415 21.56 -1.63 18.45
C LEU A 415 22.38 -0.58 17.66
N PRO A 416 21.91 -0.12 16.49
CA PRO A 416 22.52 1.01 15.79
C PRO A 416 22.45 2.30 16.64
N ASP A 417 23.19 3.34 16.25
CA ASP A 417 23.11 4.65 16.90
C ASP A 417 21.69 5.23 16.81
N PHE A 418 21.24 5.92 17.85
CA PHE A 418 19.97 6.62 17.85
C PHE A 418 19.97 7.71 16.77
N ALA A 419 19.05 7.62 15.80
CA ALA A 419 18.85 8.63 14.78
C ALA A 419 17.55 9.41 15.03
N SER A 420 17.57 10.71 14.71
CA SER A 420 16.37 11.54 14.77
C SER A 420 16.44 12.72 13.79
N SER A 421 15.28 13.29 13.47
CA SER A 421 15.14 14.57 12.75
C SER A 421 13.94 15.35 13.27
N VAL A 422 14.08 16.68 13.36
CA VAL A 422 13.01 17.62 13.72
C VAL A 422 12.80 18.57 12.55
N GLU A 423 11.70 18.39 11.82
CA GLU A 423 11.41 19.19 10.62
C GLU A 423 10.10 20.00 10.78
N PRO A 424 9.97 21.16 10.12
CA PRO A 424 8.66 21.81 9.94
C PRO A 424 7.66 20.86 9.26
N ILE A 425 6.36 21.00 9.54
CA ILE A 425 5.34 20.21 8.84
C ILE A 425 5.41 20.49 7.32
N GLY A 426 5.93 19.53 6.57
CA GLY A 426 6.04 19.58 5.12
C GLY A 426 4.68 19.36 4.42
N PRO A 427 4.54 19.69 3.13
CA PRO A 427 3.28 19.57 2.40
C PRO A 427 2.67 18.16 2.39
N SER A 428 3.50 17.11 2.39
CA SER A 428 3.05 15.70 2.46
C SER A 428 2.42 15.37 3.81
N VAL A 429 3.12 15.69 4.90
CA VAL A 429 2.61 15.50 6.28
C VAL A 429 1.36 16.36 6.49
N ALA A 430 1.37 17.63 6.06
CA ALA A 430 0.21 18.52 6.14
C ALA A 430 -1.04 17.99 5.40
N LEU A 431 -0.86 17.32 4.26
CA LEU A 431 -1.95 16.71 3.50
C LEU A 431 -2.46 15.43 4.16
N ALA A 432 -1.56 14.64 4.76
CA ALA A 432 -1.91 13.43 5.48
C ALA A 432 -2.56 13.70 6.84
N MET A 433 -2.34 14.87 7.45
CA MET A 433 -2.86 15.24 8.78
C MET A 433 -4.39 15.45 8.82
N GLN A 434 -5.16 14.37 8.64
CA GLN A 434 -6.63 14.36 8.78
C GLN A 434 -7.09 14.78 10.18
N SER A 435 -6.26 14.54 11.20
CA SER A 435 -6.44 15.01 12.57
C SER A 435 -6.22 16.52 12.75
N HIS A 436 -6.05 17.31 11.67
CA HIS A 436 -5.86 18.76 11.75
C HIS A 436 -6.85 19.56 10.88
N ASP A 437 -7.74 20.32 11.52
CA ASP A 437 -8.57 21.34 10.88
C ASP A 437 -7.99 22.76 11.14
N PRO A 438 -7.43 23.45 10.14
CA PRO A 438 -6.85 24.78 10.31
C PRO A 438 -7.90 25.87 10.65
N ALA A 439 -9.20 25.59 10.54
CA ALA A 439 -10.25 26.52 10.93
C ALA A 439 -10.64 26.42 12.42
N THR A 440 -10.33 25.31 13.10
CA THR A 440 -10.76 25.09 14.49
C THR A 440 -9.63 24.70 15.45
N CYS A 441 -8.52 24.14 14.98
CA CYS A 441 -7.42 23.68 15.82
C CYS A 441 -6.70 24.82 16.56
N PRO A 442 -6.28 24.60 17.82
CA PRO A 442 -5.74 25.66 18.64
C PRO A 442 -4.28 26.04 18.31
N VAL A 443 -3.58 25.20 17.54
CA VAL A 443 -2.18 25.39 17.12
C VAL A 443 -2.09 25.28 15.59
N PRO A 444 -1.49 26.23 14.88
CA PRO A 444 -1.31 26.15 13.42
C PRO A 444 -0.16 25.20 13.05
N LEU A 445 -0.19 24.62 11.85
CA LEU A 445 0.87 23.72 11.35
C LEU A 445 2.29 24.34 11.37
N THR A 446 2.42 25.67 11.32
CA THR A 446 3.73 26.37 11.44
C THR A 446 4.42 26.16 12.78
N ASP A 447 3.63 25.89 13.81
CA ASP A 447 4.06 25.80 15.20
C ASP A 447 4.15 24.32 15.65
N LEU A 448 3.90 23.39 14.73
CA LEU A 448 4.12 21.95 14.88
C LEU A 448 5.40 21.49 14.17
N ARG A 449 5.99 20.39 14.62
CA ARG A 449 7.14 19.74 14.00
C ARG A 449 6.84 18.26 13.76
N HIS A 450 7.30 17.76 12.62
CA HIS A 450 7.36 16.34 12.33
C HIS A 450 8.68 15.81 12.88
N LEU A 451 8.57 14.84 13.78
CA LEU A 451 9.68 14.15 14.39
C LEU A 451 9.76 12.77 13.77
N VAL A 452 10.97 12.39 13.36
CA VAL A 452 11.33 10.99 13.11
C VAL A 452 12.35 10.62 14.19
N VAL A 453 12.16 9.47 14.84
CA VAL A 453 13.07 8.97 15.89
C VAL A 453 13.27 7.46 15.77
N THR A 454 14.44 6.96 16.17
CA THR A 454 14.64 5.52 16.36
C THR A 454 14.12 5.07 17.73
N HIS A 455 13.29 4.03 17.78
CA HIS A 455 12.85 3.36 19.00
C HIS A 455 13.26 1.89 19.00
N VAL A 456 13.10 1.19 20.13
CA VAL A 456 13.31 -0.27 20.20
C VAL A 456 11.96 -0.97 20.20
N GLY A 457 11.80 -2.00 19.37
CA GLY A 457 10.58 -2.82 19.31
C GLY A 457 10.46 -3.81 20.47
N PHE A 458 9.27 -4.40 20.65
CA PHE A 458 9.09 -5.55 21.56
C PHE A 458 9.90 -6.79 21.17
N ASP A 459 10.37 -6.86 19.93
CA ASP A 459 11.31 -7.87 19.43
C ASP A 459 12.79 -7.52 19.69
N GLY A 460 13.06 -6.39 20.36
CA GLY A 460 14.40 -5.94 20.73
C GLY A 460 15.20 -5.27 19.60
N ARG A 461 14.60 -5.06 18.42
CA ARG A 461 15.25 -4.41 17.26
C ARG A 461 15.04 -2.90 17.24
N ALA A 462 15.94 -2.17 16.60
CA ALA A 462 15.73 -0.76 16.27
C ALA A 462 14.64 -0.60 15.20
N ARG A 463 13.77 0.39 15.37
CA ARG A 463 12.64 0.69 14.49
C ARG A 463 12.52 2.20 14.30
N ARG A 464 12.07 2.66 13.14
CA ARG A 464 11.73 4.07 12.91
C ARG A 464 10.33 4.35 13.46
N GLY A 465 10.17 5.46 14.16
CA GLY A 465 8.88 5.99 14.61
C GLY A 465 8.69 7.43 14.16
N GLU A 466 7.44 7.87 14.06
CA GLU A 466 7.05 9.21 13.67
C GLU A 466 6.06 9.84 14.66
N LEU A 467 6.26 11.12 14.96
CA LEU A 467 5.41 11.91 15.84
C LEU A 467 5.20 13.30 15.23
N VAL A 468 4.10 13.94 15.57
CA VAL A 468 3.95 15.39 15.46
C VAL A 468 3.79 15.98 16.85
N VAL A 469 4.54 17.04 17.16
CA VAL A 469 4.52 17.75 18.45
C VAL A 469 4.67 19.26 18.25
N HIS A 470 4.46 20.05 19.30
CA HIS A 470 4.69 21.49 19.27
C HIS A 470 6.18 21.82 19.13
N ALA A 471 6.50 22.88 18.40
CA ALA A 471 7.86 23.20 17.99
C ALA A 471 8.81 23.56 19.14
N ASP A 472 8.30 23.97 20.31
CA ASP A 472 9.10 24.30 21.49
C ASP A 472 9.40 23.11 22.40
N VAL A 473 8.68 21.98 22.25
CA VAL A 473 8.95 20.72 22.98
C VAL A 473 9.63 19.65 22.11
N ALA A 474 9.82 19.93 20.81
CA ALA A 474 10.34 18.96 19.85
C ALA A 474 11.70 18.35 20.24
N GLU A 475 12.67 19.18 20.63
CA GLU A 475 14.00 18.73 21.06
C GLU A 475 13.94 17.94 22.38
N ASP A 476 13.07 18.34 23.32
CA ASP A 476 12.87 17.63 24.58
C ASP A 476 12.28 16.23 24.34
N VAL A 477 11.31 16.10 23.43
CA VAL A 477 10.71 14.82 23.02
C VAL A 477 11.74 13.92 22.33
N VAL A 478 12.61 14.46 21.47
CA VAL A 478 13.75 13.71 20.90
C VAL A 478 14.67 13.21 22.01
N GLY A 479 15.01 14.05 23.00
CA GLY A 479 15.82 13.66 24.15
C GLY A 479 15.17 12.58 25.03
N VAL A 480 13.83 12.59 25.16
CA VAL A 480 13.08 11.50 25.80
C VAL A 480 13.24 10.20 25.03
N PHE A 481 12.93 10.18 23.73
CA PHE A 481 13.02 8.94 22.95
C PHE A 481 14.44 8.40 22.81
N GLN A 482 15.46 9.27 22.81
CA GLN A 482 16.86 8.84 22.95
C GLN A 482 17.10 8.08 24.26
N ALA A 483 16.65 8.60 25.40
CA ALA A 483 16.83 7.95 26.70
C ALA A 483 16.09 6.59 26.79
N LEU A 484 14.91 6.48 26.19
CA LEU A 484 14.17 5.22 26.05
C LEU A 484 14.94 4.22 25.17
N TYR A 485 15.47 4.68 24.04
CA TYR A 485 16.25 3.86 23.10
C TYR A 485 17.54 3.31 23.72
N GLU A 486 18.34 4.17 24.36
CA GLU A 486 19.56 3.81 25.08
C GLU A 486 19.29 2.79 26.21
N SER A 487 18.10 2.88 26.83
CA SER A 487 17.65 1.96 27.88
C SER A 487 16.89 0.73 27.36
N ARG A 488 16.73 0.60 26.02
CA ARG A 488 15.99 -0.45 25.33
C ARG A 488 14.54 -0.64 25.82
N PHE A 489 13.87 0.44 26.18
CA PHE A 489 12.45 0.39 26.51
C PHE A 489 11.64 0.06 25.24
N PRO A 490 10.87 -1.04 25.21
CA PRO A 490 10.20 -1.47 23.99
C PRO A 490 8.93 -0.65 23.73
N ILE A 491 8.78 -0.19 22.50
CA ILE A 491 7.61 0.49 21.93
C ILE A 491 7.09 -0.40 20.80
N GLU A 492 5.78 -0.62 20.73
CA GLU A 492 5.17 -1.54 19.76
C GLU A 492 5.03 -0.91 18.37
N ARG A 493 4.48 0.30 18.30
CA ARG A 493 4.39 1.15 17.08
C ARG A 493 4.56 2.61 17.49
N MET A 494 5.00 3.44 16.54
CA MET A 494 5.00 4.89 16.67
C MET A 494 4.72 5.51 15.31
N LEU A 495 3.44 5.72 15.03
CA LEU A 495 2.89 6.26 13.80
C LEU A 495 2.06 7.50 14.12
N LEU A 496 1.84 8.37 13.12
CA LEU A 496 0.91 9.47 13.26
C LEU A 496 -0.51 8.93 13.49
N VAL A 497 -1.33 9.62 14.31
CA VAL A 497 -2.74 9.22 14.53
C VAL A 497 -3.56 9.30 13.23
N ASP A 498 -3.04 10.05 12.25
CA ASP A 498 -3.57 10.19 10.91
C ASP A 498 -3.55 8.89 10.09
N GLU A 499 -2.69 7.91 10.41
CA GLU A 499 -2.75 6.56 9.82
C GLU A 499 -4.02 5.81 10.21
N TYR A 500 -4.71 6.29 11.25
CA TYR A 500 -6.01 5.79 11.72
C TYR A 500 -7.14 6.80 11.40
N GLY A 501 -6.95 7.68 10.42
CA GLY A 501 -7.92 8.73 10.05
C GLY A 501 -8.15 9.78 11.14
N GLY A 502 -7.22 9.93 12.09
CA GLY A 502 -7.39 10.76 13.28
C GLY A 502 -8.15 10.07 14.44
N ASP A 503 -8.55 8.80 14.28
CA ASP A 503 -9.27 8.06 15.31
C ASP A 503 -8.33 7.58 16.43
N ASP A 504 -8.56 8.18 17.61
CA ASP A 504 -7.83 7.95 18.84
C ASP A 504 -8.08 6.56 19.43
N ASP A 505 -9.32 6.05 19.36
CA ASP A 505 -9.69 4.74 19.89
C ASP A 505 -9.09 3.62 19.02
N LEU A 506 -9.00 3.82 17.69
CA LEU A 506 -8.30 2.91 16.77
C LEU A 506 -6.77 2.95 16.95
N SER A 507 -6.17 4.14 17.10
CA SER A 507 -4.74 4.30 17.40
C SER A 507 -4.36 3.57 18.69
N MET A 508 -5.13 3.78 19.77
CA MET A 508 -4.96 3.07 21.04
C MET A 508 -5.14 1.55 20.89
N ALA A 509 -6.18 1.09 20.18
CA ALA A 509 -6.43 -0.34 19.99
C ALA A 509 -5.29 -1.07 19.26
N ASN A 510 -4.56 -0.37 18.38
CA ASN A 510 -3.37 -0.88 17.67
C ASN A 510 -2.05 -0.74 18.46
N ASN A 511 -2.12 -0.31 19.73
CA ASN A 511 -0.98 -0.08 20.62
C ASN A 511 0.01 0.97 20.10
N ASN A 512 -0.50 1.99 19.41
CA ASN A 512 0.33 3.02 18.81
C ASN A 512 0.79 4.07 19.84
N THR A 513 2.11 4.29 19.93
CA THR A 513 2.67 5.44 20.64
C THR A 513 2.46 6.70 19.78
N SER A 514 1.80 7.72 20.33
CA SER A 514 1.32 8.83 19.51
C SER A 514 1.40 10.20 20.20
N GLY A 515 1.39 11.26 19.39
CA GLY A 515 1.55 12.66 19.83
C GLY A 515 0.34 13.51 19.45
N TYR A 516 0.53 14.46 18.54
CA TYR A 516 -0.52 15.39 18.09
C TYR A 516 -1.78 14.67 17.59
N ASN A 517 -2.93 15.12 18.07
CA ASN A 517 -4.27 14.80 17.56
C ASN A 517 -5.23 15.95 17.94
N CYS A 518 -5.80 16.67 16.96
CA CYS A 518 -6.64 17.83 17.23
C CYS A 518 -8.07 17.46 17.66
N ARG A 519 -8.20 16.90 18.86
CA ARG A 519 -9.48 16.53 19.47
C ARG A 519 -9.79 17.29 20.74
N ARG A 520 -11.09 17.44 21.03
CA ARG A 520 -11.56 17.79 22.38
C ARG A 520 -11.46 16.56 23.28
N VAL A 521 -11.30 16.78 24.58
CA VAL A 521 -11.36 15.68 25.57
C VAL A 521 -12.76 15.07 25.52
N ALA A 522 -12.84 13.73 25.53
CA ALA A 522 -14.10 12.99 25.36
C ALA A 522 -15.18 13.46 26.35
N GLY A 523 -16.36 13.85 25.82
CA GLY A 523 -17.47 14.38 26.61
C GLY A 523 -17.29 15.81 27.15
N GLN A 524 -16.18 16.49 26.87
CA GLN A 524 -15.85 17.81 27.39
C GLN A 524 -15.77 18.88 26.30
N GLN A 525 -15.77 20.16 26.71
CA GLN A 525 -15.73 21.31 25.80
C GLN A 525 -14.32 21.90 25.63
N HIS A 526 -13.33 21.44 26.39
CA HIS A 526 -11.93 21.86 26.24
C HIS A 526 -11.14 20.95 25.28
N TRP A 527 -10.09 21.51 24.70
CA TRP A 527 -9.12 20.79 23.87
C TRP A 527 -8.30 19.82 24.71
N SER A 528 -7.90 18.70 24.12
CA SER A 528 -6.90 17.79 24.71
C SER A 528 -5.50 18.39 24.58
N ASP A 529 -4.57 18.03 25.45
CA ASP A 529 -3.15 18.42 25.36
C ASP A 529 -2.49 17.89 24.06
N HIS A 530 -3.01 16.80 23.50
CA HIS A 530 -2.67 16.31 22.15
C HIS A 530 -3.01 17.33 21.05
N ALA A 531 -4.09 18.10 21.20
CA ALA A 531 -4.48 19.12 20.22
C ALA A 531 -3.55 20.34 20.23
N PHE A 532 -2.74 20.49 21.28
CA PHE A 532 -1.67 21.48 21.36
C PHE A 532 -0.30 20.92 20.95
N GLY A 533 -0.19 19.63 20.61
CA GLY A 533 1.09 18.96 20.36
C GLY A 533 1.96 18.84 21.61
N ARG A 534 1.35 18.84 22.80
CA ARG A 534 2.01 18.85 24.11
C ARG A 534 1.75 17.58 24.94
N ALA A 535 1.28 16.52 24.30
CA ALA A 535 1.09 15.23 24.94
C ALA A 535 1.67 14.10 24.09
N ILE A 536 2.07 13.02 24.78
CA ILE A 536 2.53 11.76 24.20
C ILE A 536 1.85 10.63 24.97
N ASP A 537 1.23 9.70 24.26
CA ASP A 537 0.74 8.43 24.81
C ASP A 537 1.72 7.30 24.43
N ILE A 538 2.19 6.51 25.42
CA ILE A 538 3.18 5.44 25.24
C ILE A 538 2.54 4.06 25.44
N ASN A 539 2.60 3.19 24.41
CA ASN A 539 2.07 1.81 24.43
C ASN A 539 0.69 1.66 25.12
N PRO A 540 -0.40 2.19 24.54
CA PRO A 540 -1.75 2.16 25.11
C PRO A 540 -2.24 0.80 25.65
N VAL A 541 -1.83 -0.31 25.05
CA VAL A 541 -2.22 -1.67 25.51
C VAL A 541 -1.50 -2.08 26.79
N GLN A 542 -0.23 -1.70 26.97
CA GLN A 542 0.51 -1.94 28.21
C GLN A 542 0.16 -0.92 29.30
N ASN A 543 -0.26 0.28 28.91
CA ASN A 543 -0.43 1.44 29.77
C ASN A 543 -1.86 2.02 29.64
N PRO A 544 -2.89 1.29 30.11
CA PRO A 544 -4.28 1.70 29.92
C PRO A 544 -4.62 3.07 30.52
N TYR A 545 -5.59 3.74 29.89
CA TYR A 545 -6.43 4.71 30.56
C TYR A 545 -7.55 4.01 31.34
N VAL A 546 -7.67 4.32 32.64
CA VAL A 546 -8.65 3.74 33.55
C VAL A 546 -9.59 4.84 34.07
N VAL A 547 -10.78 4.92 33.48
CA VAL A 547 -11.75 5.99 33.74
C VAL A 547 -13.11 5.43 34.16
N GLY A 548 -13.64 5.87 35.30
CA GLY A 548 -14.93 5.40 35.83
C GLY A 548 -15.04 3.88 36.07
N GLY A 549 -13.92 3.14 36.06
CA GLY A 549 -13.87 1.68 36.11
C GLY A 549 -13.89 0.97 34.74
N GLU A 550 -13.92 1.71 33.63
CA GLU A 550 -13.65 1.20 32.28
C GLU A 550 -12.12 1.20 32.03
N VAL A 551 -11.65 0.26 31.21
CA VAL A 551 -10.25 0.18 30.77
C VAL A 551 -10.20 0.41 29.27
N ARG A 552 -9.42 1.40 28.83
CA ARG A 552 -9.27 1.81 27.44
C ARG A 552 -7.78 1.72 27.02
N PRO A 553 -7.45 1.10 25.87
CA PRO A 553 -8.33 0.30 25.01
C PRO A 553 -8.78 -1.01 25.70
N PRO A 554 -9.87 -1.68 25.26
CA PRO A 554 -10.34 -2.92 25.89
C PRO A 554 -9.30 -4.06 25.94
N ALA A 555 -8.36 -4.09 24.99
CA ALA A 555 -7.24 -5.03 24.97
C ALA A 555 -6.27 -4.86 26.16
N ALA A 556 -6.25 -3.68 26.79
CA ALA A 556 -5.39 -3.35 27.93
C ALA A 556 -5.93 -3.87 29.27
N ALA A 557 -7.11 -4.51 29.31
CA ALA A 557 -7.70 -5.06 30.54
C ALA A 557 -6.76 -5.95 31.38
N PRO A 558 -5.85 -6.79 30.82
CA PRO A 558 -4.87 -7.53 31.61
C PRO A 558 -3.83 -6.64 32.32
N PHE A 559 -3.54 -5.47 31.77
CA PHE A 559 -2.50 -4.55 32.25
C PHE A 559 -3.00 -3.54 33.30
N ALA A 560 -4.31 -3.36 33.44
CA ALA A 560 -4.93 -2.46 34.42
C ALA A 560 -4.69 -2.86 35.89
N VAL A 561 -4.30 -4.12 36.15
CA VAL A 561 -4.04 -4.66 37.50
C VAL A 561 -2.56 -4.98 37.79
N VAL A 562 -1.65 -4.56 36.89
CA VAL A 562 -0.20 -4.74 37.08
C VAL A 562 0.32 -3.82 38.18
N ASP A 563 1.20 -4.35 39.05
CA ASP A 563 1.92 -3.56 40.07
C ASP A 563 2.87 -2.57 39.39
N ARG A 564 2.62 -1.28 39.60
CA ARG A 564 3.42 -0.17 39.08
C ARG A 564 4.29 0.51 40.13
N SER A 565 4.34 0.02 41.36
CA SER A 565 5.05 0.67 42.49
C SER A 565 6.58 0.62 42.44
N GLY A 566 7.18 0.11 41.36
CA GLY A 566 8.62 -0.18 41.27
C GLY A 566 9.12 -1.31 42.19
N SER A 567 8.22 -1.94 42.97
CA SER A 567 8.56 -3.02 43.93
C SER A 567 8.82 -4.37 43.26
N THR A 568 8.40 -4.54 42.01
CA THR A 568 8.60 -5.74 41.18
C THR A 568 9.18 -5.36 39.82
N PRO A 569 9.92 -6.25 39.14
CA PRO A 569 10.42 -5.99 37.79
C PRO A 569 9.27 -5.66 36.83
N ALA A 570 9.36 -4.53 36.14
CA ALA A 570 8.38 -4.10 35.16
C ALA A 570 8.24 -5.14 34.03
N LEU A 571 7.00 -5.33 33.55
CA LEU A 571 6.76 -6.07 32.31
C LEU A 571 7.25 -5.22 31.12
N PRO A 572 7.72 -5.85 30.02
CA PRO A 572 8.12 -5.12 28.81
C PRO A 572 7.05 -4.11 28.37
N GLY A 573 7.46 -2.85 28.19
CA GLY A 573 6.62 -1.76 27.72
C GLY A 573 5.60 -1.20 28.71
N VAL A 574 5.52 -1.74 29.94
CA VAL A 574 4.68 -1.20 31.02
C VAL A 574 5.43 -0.12 31.79
N ILE A 575 4.77 1.01 31.99
CA ILE A 575 5.29 2.14 32.76
C ILE A 575 5.03 1.94 34.26
N THR A 576 6.04 2.22 35.08
CA THR A 576 6.09 2.01 36.52
C THR A 576 6.82 3.17 37.22
N ASP A 577 6.58 3.34 38.53
CA ASP A 577 7.21 4.36 39.36
C ASP A 577 8.73 4.24 39.33
N GLY A 578 9.37 5.32 38.88
CA GLY A 578 10.83 5.43 38.80
C GLY A 578 11.46 4.69 37.62
N ASP A 579 10.73 4.29 36.60
CA ASP A 579 11.33 3.77 35.37
C ASP A 579 11.95 4.86 34.46
N ILE A 580 12.53 4.45 33.33
CA ILE A 580 13.17 5.36 32.39
C ILE A 580 12.19 6.31 31.69
N VAL A 581 10.96 5.88 31.42
CA VAL A 581 9.95 6.68 30.70
C VAL A 581 9.52 7.83 31.58
N ARG A 582 9.08 7.52 32.81
CA ARG A 582 8.74 8.50 33.83
C ARG A 582 9.92 9.45 34.10
N GLN A 583 11.13 8.93 34.31
CA GLN A 583 12.33 9.76 34.53
C GLN A 583 12.72 10.62 33.32
N ALA A 584 12.46 10.20 32.08
CA ALA A 584 12.78 10.98 30.89
C ALA A 584 11.82 12.16 30.74
N PHE A 585 10.51 11.91 30.83
CA PHE A 585 9.49 12.95 30.78
C PHE A 585 9.57 13.94 31.97
N GLU A 586 9.77 13.44 33.19
CA GLU A 586 9.97 14.32 34.38
C GLU A 586 11.21 15.22 34.25
N ARG A 587 12.28 14.75 33.58
CA ARG A 587 13.48 15.58 33.30
C ARG A 587 13.22 16.65 32.25
N ALA A 588 12.32 16.40 31.30
CA ALA A 588 11.79 17.41 30.39
C ALA A 588 10.74 18.34 31.06
N GLY A 589 10.37 18.07 32.31
CA GLY A 589 9.38 18.85 33.07
C GLY A 589 7.92 18.51 32.76
N TRP A 590 7.66 17.35 32.15
CA TRP A 590 6.31 16.85 31.83
C TRP A 590 5.71 16.11 33.03
N GLU A 591 4.37 16.11 33.13
CA GLU A 591 3.60 15.39 34.14
C GLU A 591 3.12 14.02 33.58
N TRP A 592 2.94 13.01 34.44
CA TRP A 592 2.48 11.67 34.07
C TRP A 592 1.04 11.43 34.54
N GLY A 593 0.17 10.99 33.62
CA GLY A 593 -1.24 10.70 33.90
C GLY A 593 -1.47 9.50 34.83
N GLY A 594 -0.45 8.67 35.06
CA GLY A 594 -0.51 7.59 36.05
C GLY A 594 -0.74 8.06 37.49
N ASP A 595 -0.41 9.32 37.81
CA ASP A 595 -0.62 9.92 39.13
C ASP A 595 -2.05 10.53 39.31
N PHE A 596 -2.91 10.47 38.29
CA PHE A 596 -4.29 10.99 38.34
C PHE A 596 -5.24 10.11 39.17
N SER A 597 -6.39 10.67 39.57
CA SER A 597 -7.39 9.92 40.38
C SER A 597 -8.07 8.78 39.61
N ASP A 598 -8.25 8.99 38.30
CA ASP A 598 -8.62 8.01 37.29
C ASP A 598 -7.35 7.88 36.41
N PRO A 599 -6.47 6.88 36.64
CA PRO A 599 -5.12 6.88 36.08
C PRO A 599 -5.09 6.75 34.56
N ASP A 600 -4.28 7.58 33.90
CA ASP A 600 -3.98 7.49 32.47
C ASP A 600 -2.51 7.09 32.26
N TYR A 601 -2.24 5.79 32.33
CA TYR A 601 -0.86 5.30 32.45
C TYR A 601 0.00 5.51 31.20
N GLN A 602 -0.61 5.62 30.02
CA GLN A 602 0.06 5.93 28.75
C GLN A 602 0.51 7.38 28.68
N HIS A 603 -0.20 8.28 29.36
CA HIS A 603 -0.24 9.70 29.02
C HIS A 603 0.83 10.51 29.73
N PHE A 604 1.57 11.31 28.97
CA PHE A 604 2.43 12.37 29.47
C PHE A 604 2.05 13.70 28.83
N SER A 605 1.99 14.77 29.62
CA SER A 605 1.74 16.12 29.08
C SER A 605 2.76 17.15 29.57
N ALA A 606 3.16 18.02 28.65
CA ALA A 606 4.02 19.16 28.94
C ALA A 606 3.21 20.26 29.65
N PRO A 607 3.85 21.09 30.49
CA PRO A 607 3.22 22.28 31.04
C PRO A 607 2.66 23.17 29.92
N ALA A 608 1.56 23.87 30.24
CA ALA A 608 1.00 24.88 29.34
C ALA A 608 2.07 25.91 28.93
N GLY A 609 2.12 26.20 27.63
CA GLY A 609 3.11 27.12 27.05
C GLY A 609 2.97 28.57 27.57
N PRO A 610 4.00 29.40 27.36
CA PRO A 610 4.04 30.81 27.79
C PRO A 610 3.02 31.72 27.07
#